data_AF-M0BMC4-F1
#
_entry.id   AF-M0BMC4-F1
#
_cell.length_a   1.000
_cell.length_b   1.000
_cell.length_c   1.000
_cell.angle_alpha   90.00
_cell.angle_beta   90.00
_cell.angle_gamma   90.00
#
_symmetry.space_group_name_H-M   'P 1'
#
loop_
_entity.id
_entity.type
_entity.pdbx_description
1 polymer ?
#
loop_
_entity_poly.entity_id
_entity_poly.type
_entity_poly.pdbx_seq_one_letter_code
_entity_poly.pdbx_strand_id
1 'polypeptide(L)'
;MARMTAERFFGGVDGRLSYLHSTLQHISESTPSHSDLQAWVQQQTPAGSSQAIRRNIAFLEQIDLIEEVDGRYRPTNKGEVFWQRDEPLVMYEGLATNVDGFREICRAISSGARTSSAIRDQLKQAFPDYELSDGVIAKHLEWLRALDLVPESDGVYSIPIEDGNFRVGEMYNRWFIHDVLKGERYKGIATPSALDIVMLFTGESGSAYGYEDTFLPDDRFVYTGEGVEGDMTMDGGNAAIRHHRENGESLHLFESTDMPWLVTYLGEYEYEKHVIDALPDETGTDRDAIRFTLAPVGGTDVEIAEGSPESLSLDHLYEKAKQSSPTVRGDESRSTTTATRRSYQRSRIVQEYALRQADGVCQGCGDEAPFLDSGGEPFLEVHHLTRRSDGGPDDPDNVIALCPNCHRRVHEGRDGDAFNRKLKEEEANRDR
;
A
#
# COMPACT_ATOMS: atom_id res chain seq x y z
N MET A 1 29.86 -4.17 -8.79
CA MET A 1 29.76 -3.42 -7.53
C MET A 1 28.60 -2.46 -7.68
N ALA A 2 27.71 -2.39 -6.70
CA ALA A 2 26.67 -1.38 -6.69
C ALA A 2 27.29 0.02 -6.68
N ARG A 3 26.57 0.98 -7.25
CA ARG A 3 27.05 2.35 -7.41
C ARG A 3 26.68 3.14 -6.16
N MET A 4 27.58 3.96 -5.66
CA MET A 4 27.33 4.78 -4.45
C MET A 4 26.63 6.12 -4.70
N THR A 5 26.39 6.49 -5.95
CA THR A 5 25.82 7.79 -6.30
C THR A 5 24.65 7.58 -7.23
N ALA A 6 23.45 7.94 -6.81
CA ALA A 6 22.30 8.04 -7.70
C ALA A 6 22.52 9.11 -8.77
N GLU A 7 21.96 8.94 -9.96
CA GLU A 7 21.78 10.06 -10.89
C GLU A 7 20.50 10.82 -10.53
N ARG A 8 20.54 12.14 -10.70
CA ARG A 8 19.31 12.94 -10.71
C ARG A 8 18.76 12.89 -12.13
N PHE A 9 17.55 12.38 -12.29
CA PHE A 9 16.81 12.69 -13.50
C PHE A 9 16.51 14.20 -13.52
N PHE A 10 16.32 14.76 -14.71
CA PHE A 10 16.29 16.21 -14.92
C PHE A 10 15.08 16.86 -14.21
N GLY A 11 15.18 18.14 -13.81
CA GLY A 11 14.03 18.90 -13.26
C GLY A 11 13.98 19.12 -11.74
N GLY A 12 15.06 18.85 -10.98
CA GLY A 12 15.09 19.15 -9.54
C GLY A 12 14.38 18.11 -8.69
N VAL A 13 13.77 18.50 -7.56
CA VAL A 13 12.90 17.61 -6.77
C VAL A 13 11.49 17.61 -7.35
N ASP A 14 10.94 18.80 -7.60
CA ASP A 14 9.54 18.98 -7.98
C ASP A 14 9.22 18.57 -9.42
N GLY A 15 10.15 18.76 -10.37
CA GLY A 15 9.91 18.46 -11.78
C GLY A 15 10.36 17.07 -12.23
N ARG A 16 11.10 16.34 -11.39
CA ARG A 16 11.80 15.12 -11.82
C ARG A 16 10.88 13.98 -12.22
N LEU A 17 9.89 13.70 -11.38
CA LEU A 17 8.96 12.61 -11.63
C LEU A 17 8.15 12.89 -12.89
N SER A 18 7.72 14.14 -13.11
CA SER A 18 7.03 14.54 -14.33
C SER A 18 7.88 14.34 -15.60
N TYR A 19 9.16 14.74 -15.58
CA TYR A 19 10.03 14.48 -16.74
C TYR A 19 10.31 12.99 -16.92
N LEU A 20 10.51 12.24 -15.85
CA LEU A 20 10.72 10.79 -15.93
C LEU A 20 9.47 10.10 -16.49
N HIS A 21 8.28 10.50 -16.04
CA HIS A 21 6.98 10.03 -16.51
C HIS A 21 6.87 10.22 -18.02
N SER A 22 7.03 11.45 -18.51
CA SER A 22 6.99 11.75 -19.95
C SER A 22 8.05 10.99 -20.76
N THR A 23 9.23 10.75 -20.17
CA THR A 23 10.30 9.96 -20.81
C THR A 23 9.88 8.50 -20.96
N LEU A 24 9.33 7.88 -19.91
CA LEU A 24 8.89 6.49 -19.94
C LEU A 24 7.68 6.31 -20.86
N GLN A 25 6.74 7.27 -20.86
CA GLN A 25 5.65 7.31 -21.83
C GLN A 25 6.18 7.31 -23.26
N HIS A 26 7.12 8.21 -23.58
CA HIS A 26 7.73 8.25 -24.92
C HIS A 26 8.42 6.93 -25.28
N ILE A 27 9.15 6.33 -24.34
CA ILE A 27 9.83 5.04 -24.55
C ILE A 27 8.81 3.93 -24.86
N SER A 28 7.71 3.85 -24.10
CA SER A 28 6.62 2.89 -24.32
C SER A 28 5.96 3.06 -25.69
N GLU A 29 5.64 4.30 -26.07
CA GLU A 29 4.91 4.61 -27.30
C GLU A 29 5.74 4.49 -28.58
N SER A 30 7.07 4.68 -28.51
CA SER A 30 7.90 4.81 -29.71
C SER A 30 9.04 3.79 -29.83
N THR A 31 9.37 3.05 -28.76
CA THR A 31 10.49 2.10 -28.73
C THR A 31 11.79 2.66 -29.35
N PRO A 32 12.28 3.82 -28.84
CA PRO A 32 13.28 4.61 -29.52
C PRO A 32 14.63 3.90 -29.54
N SER A 33 15.42 4.16 -30.59
CA SER A 33 16.84 3.82 -30.56
C SER A 33 17.58 4.69 -29.54
N HIS A 34 18.81 4.30 -29.19
CA HIS A 34 19.62 5.10 -28.26
C HIS A 34 19.84 6.55 -28.72
N SER A 35 20.04 6.80 -30.03
CA SER A 35 20.19 8.15 -30.56
C SER A 35 18.89 8.95 -30.51
N ASP A 36 17.76 8.31 -30.79
CA ASP A 36 16.46 8.96 -30.79
C ASP A 36 16.05 9.36 -29.37
N LEU A 37 16.25 8.46 -28.41
CA LEU A 37 15.97 8.73 -27.01
C LEU A 37 16.84 9.87 -26.47
N GLN A 38 18.13 9.88 -26.81
CA GLN A 38 19.00 11.01 -26.43
C GLN A 38 18.52 12.34 -26.97
N ALA A 39 18.14 12.38 -28.26
CA ALA A 39 17.65 13.59 -28.91
C ALA A 39 16.34 14.07 -28.26
N TRP A 40 15.43 13.14 -27.98
CA TRP A 40 14.16 13.44 -27.32
C TRP A 40 14.39 14.01 -25.91
N VAL A 41 15.20 13.34 -25.08
CA VAL A 41 15.50 13.80 -23.71
C VAL A 41 16.17 15.18 -23.73
N GLN A 42 17.08 15.43 -24.68
CA GLN A 42 17.74 16.73 -24.82
C GLN A 42 16.75 17.85 -25.17
N GLN A 43 15.68 17.54 -25.88
CA GLN A 43 14.67 18.51 -26.32
C GLN A 43 13.56 18.72 -25.28
N GLN A 44 13.13 17.67 -24.59
CA GLN A 44 11.95 17.68 -23.73
C GLN A 44 12.28 17.87 -22.24
N THR A 45 13.56 17.83 -21.87
CA THR A 45 13.98 18.00 -20.48
C THR A 45 15.04 19.09 -20.33
N PRO A 46 15.28 19.62 -19.12
CA PRO A 46 16.36 20.58 -18.83
C PRO A 46 17.78 19.99 -18.91
N ALA A 47 18.00 18.91 -19.66
CA ALA A 47 19.27 18.21 -19.72
C ALA A 47 20.42 19.11 -20.21
N GLY A 48 21.46 19.23 -19.38
CA GLY A 48 22.57 20.15 -19.65
C GLY A 48 23.68 19.63 -20.57
N SER A 49 23.73 18.32 -20.88
CA SER A 49 24.71 17.75 -21.82
C SER A 49 24.37 16.32 -22.25
N SER A 50 24.80 15.92 -23.44
CA SER A 50 24.66 14.54 -23.95
C SER A 50 25.33 13.50 -23.06
N GLN A 51 26.43 13.84 -22.37
CA GLN A 51 27.07 12.95 -21.40
C GLN A 51 26.17 12.70 -20.19
N ALA A 52 25.48 13.73 -19.69
CA ALA A 52 24.53 13.60 -18.58
C ALA A 52 23.30 12.78 -18.97
N ILE A 53 22.82 12.92 -20.21
CA ILE A 53 21.73 12.11 -20.76
C ILE A 53 22.11 10.63 -20.81
N ARG A 54 23.28 10.30 -21.36
CA ARG A 54 23.78 8.92 -21.41
C ARG A 54 23.85 8.27 -20.03
N ARG A 55 24.37 8.99 -19.03
CA ARG A 55 24.42 8.48 -17.65
C ARG A 55 23.04 8.27 -17.05
N ASN A 56 22.07 9.14 -17.36
CA ASN A 56 20.69 8.98 -16.88
C ASN A 56 19.99 7.79 -17.53
N ILE A 57 20.12 7.61 -18.86
CA ILE A 57 19.55 6.44 -19.54
C ILE A 57 20.12 5.14 -18.95
N ALA A 58 21.45 5.05 -18.82
CA ALA A 58 22.10 3.90 -18.19
C ALA A 58 21.66 3.69 -16.73
N PHE A 59 21.37 4.78 -16.00
CA PHE A 59 20.84 4.70 -14.64
C PHE A 59 19.41 4.16 -14.61
N LEU A 60 18.54 4.55 -15.55
CA LEU A 60 17.18 4.02 -15.67
C LEU A 60 17.18 2.52 -15.99
N GLU A 61 18.10 2.07 -16.86
CA GLU A 61 18.32 0.64 -17.11
C GLU A 61 18.78 -0.07 -15.82
N GLN A 62 19.74 0.52 -15.12
CA GLN A 62 20.31 -0.05 -13.91
C GLN A 62 19.27 -0.24 -12.79
N ILE A 63 18.35 0.71 -12.61
CA ILE A 63 17.28 0.61 -11.60
C ILE A 63 16.04 -0.13 -12.12
N ASP A 64 16.17 -0.80 -13.27
CA ASP A 64 15.15 -1.68 -13.85
C ASP A 64 13.84 -0.94 -14.19
N LEU A 65 13.95 0.29 -14.72
CA LEU A 65 12.81 1.02 -15.28
C LEU A 65 12.69 0.87 -16.80
N ILE A 66 13.80 0.68 -17.49
CA ILE A 66 13.83 0.44 -18.93
C ILE A 66 14.80 -0.70 -19.24
N GLU A 67 14.63 -1.33 -20.38
CA GLU A 67 15.56 -2.33 -20.91
C GLU A 67 15.83 -2.07 -22.39
N GLU A 68 17.03 -2.43 -22.84
CA GLU A 68 17.40 -2.42 -24.25
C GLU A 68 17.22 -3.82 -24.85
N VAL A 69 16.40 -3.91 -25.90
CA VAL A 69 16.22 -5.13 -26.69
C VAL A 69 16.37 -4.79 -28.17
N ASP A 70 17.27 -5.51 -28.85
CA ASP A 70 17.58 -5.33 -30.27
C ASP A 70 17.91 -3.87 -30.66
N GLY A 71 18.64 -3.16 -29.81
CA GLY A 71 19.05 -1.76 -30.06
C GLY A 71 17.96 -0.72 -29.78
N ARG A 72 16.85 -1.11 -29.15
CA ARG A 72 15.70 -0.26 -28.83
C ARG A 72 15.34 -0.33 -27.37
N TYR A 73 14.95 0.81 -26.81
CA TYR A 73 14.49 0.89 -25.44
C TYR A 73 13.00 0.60 -25.33
N ARG A 74 12.63 -0.11 -24.27
CA ARG A 74 11.23 -0.27 -23.83
C ARG A 74 11.19 -0.20 -22.29
N PRO A 75 10.07 0.19 -21.68
CA PRO A 75 9.94 0.14 -20.23
C PRO A 75 9.87 -1.32 -19.77
N THR A 76 10.39 -1.60 -18.58
CA THR A 76 10.14 -2.87 -17.89
C THR A 76 8.72 -2.86 -17.30
N ASN A 77 8.26 -3.95 -16.67
CA ASN A 77 6.99 -3.94 -15.94
C ASN A 77 6.92 -2.81 -14.89
N LYS A 78 8.05 -2.57 -14.20
CA LYS A 78 8.19 -1.47 -13.23
C LYS A 78 8.11 -0.10 -13.91
N GLY A 79 8.77 0.05 -15.06
CA GLY A 79 8.68 1.26 -15.89
C GLY A 79 7.28 1.53 -16.39
N GLU A 80 6.57 0.52 -16.87
CA GLU A 80 5.18 0.64 -17.32
C GLU A 80 4.25 1.04 -16.17
N VAL A 81 4.36 0.39 -15.01
CA VAL A 81 3.56 0.77 -13.82
C VAL A 81 3.85 2.21 -13.41
N PHE A 82 5.11 2.64 -13.38
CA PHE A 82 5.46 4.00 -13.00
C PHE A 82 4.67 5.06 -13.80
N TRP A 83 4.65 4.99 -15.13
CA TRP A 83 4.02 6.05 -15.93
C TRP A 83 2.54 5.79 -16.20
N GLN A 84 2.13 4.54 -16.46
CA GLN A 84 0.71 4.23 -16.73
C GLN A 84 -0.12 4.37 -15.46
N ARG A 85 0.46 3.98 -14.31
CA ARG A 85 -0.22 4.01 -13.02
C ARG A 85 0.08 5.22 -12.16
N ASP A 86 0.97 6.10 -12.62
CA ASP A 86 1.48 7.26 -11.86
C ASP A 86 1.89 6.87 -10.43
N GLU A 87 2.57 5.73 -10.33
CA GLU A 87 2.89 5.09 -9.07
C GLU A 87 4.42 5.06 -8.88
N PRO A 88 5.01 6.10 -8.29
CA PRO A 88 6.46 6.22 -8.19
C PRO A 88 7.07 5.27 -7.15
N LEU A 89 6.30 4.73 -6.19
CA LEU A 89 6.84 3.84 -5.14
C LEU A 89 7.41 2.54 -5.69
N VAL A 90 7.02 2.09 -6.88
CA VAL A 90 7.62 0.92 -7.54
C VAL A 90 9.11 1.07 -7.80
N MET A 91 9.63 2.31 -7.81
CA MET A 91 11.05 2.60 -8.01
C MET A 91 11.93 2.24 -6.83
N TYR A 92 11.38 2.22 -5.60
CA TYR A 92 12.20 2.15 -4.39
C TYR A 92 13.10 0.93 -4.36
N GLU A 93 12.57 -0.25 -4.73
CA GLU A 93 13.37 -1.48 -4.77
C GLU A 93 14.55 -1.35 -5.75
N GLY A 94 14.31 -0.84 -6.97
CA GLY A 94 15.34 -0.65 -7.98
C GLY A 94 16.45 0.29 -7.50
N LEU A 95 16.07 1.40 -6.84
CA LEU A 95 17.02 2.34 -6.21
C LEU A 95 17.81 1.66 -5.09
N ALA A 96 17.13 1.00 -4.16
CA ALA A 96 17.72 0.40 -2.97
C ALA A 96 18.59 -0.84 -3.26
N THR A 97 18.35 -1.53 -4.38
CA THR A 97 19.15 -2.67 -4.84
C THR A 97 20.40 -2.23 -5.60
N ASN A 98 20.29 -1.20 -6.42
CA ASN A 98 21.34 -0.85 -7.38
C ASN A 98 22.21 0.34 -6.96
N VAL A 99 21.76 1.11 -5.96
CA VAL A 99 22.50 2.23 -5.41
C VAL A 99 22.74 2.03 -3.91
N ASP A 100 24.01 1.88 -3.55
CA ASP A 100 24.43 1.79 -2.16
C ASP A 100 24.10 3.09 -1.43
N GLY A 101 23.57 2.97 -0.21
CA GLY A 101 23.26 4.12 0.65
C GLY A 101 21.77 4.36 0.90
N PHE A 102 20.86 4.08 -0.04
CA PHE A 102 19.41 4.28 0.20
C PHE A 102 18.92 3.55 1.45
N ARG A 103 19.20 2.25 1.55
CA ARG A 103 18.82 1.44 2.72
C ARG A 103 19.44 1.99 4.00
N GLU A 104 20.73 2.34 3.96
CA GLU A 104 21.44 2.86 5.14
C GLU A 104 20.92 4.24 5.57
N ILE A 105 20.45 5.07 4.64
CA ILE A 105 19.80 6.36 4.97
C ILE A 105 18.47 6.11 5.66
N CYS A 106 17.63 5.21 5.15
CA CYS A 106 16.36 4.87 5.80
C CYS A 106 16.59 4.36 7.24
N ARG A 107 17.60 3.50 7.41
CA ARG A 107 18.03 2.97 8.72
C ARG A 107 18.54 4.06 9.65
N ALA A 108 19.36 4.95 9.12
CA ALA A 108 19.92 6.08 9.84
C ALA A 108 18.82 6.95 10.43
N ILE A 109 17.87 7.36 9.59
CA ILE A 109 16.74 8.20 9.97
C ILE A 109 15.87 7.50 11.02
N SER A 110 15.54 6.22 10.81
CA SER A 110 14.78 5.42 11.77
C SER A 110 15.48 5.29 13.13
N SER A 111 16.82 5.36 13.16
CA SER A 111 17.62 5.36 14.40
C SER A 111 17.78 6.75 15.04
N GLY A 112 17.12 7.77 14.52
CA GLY A 112 17.14 9.14 15.05
C GLY A 112 18.13 10.09 14.36
N ALA A 113 18.85 9.67 13.31
CA ALA A 113 19.67 10.59 12.54
C ALA A 113 18.79 11.44 11.60
N ARG A 114 18.25 12.53 12.14
CA ARG A 114 17.25 13.36 11.45
C ARG A 114 17.82 14.50 10.62
N THR A 115 19.12 14.76 10.67
CA THR A 115 19.76 15.85 9.90
C THR A 115 20.70 15.29 8.84
N SER A 116 20.91 16.04 7.76
CA SER A 116 21.84 15.62 6.69
C SER A 116 23.26 15.34 7.20
N SER A 117 23.71 16.05 8.24
CA SER A 117 24.99 15.80 8.90
C SER A 117 24.99 14.49 9.69
N ALA A 118 23.95 14.24 10.50
CA ALA A 118 23.87 13.00 11.28
C ALA A 118 23.77 11.76 10.38
N ILE A 119 22.98 11.85 9.31
CA ILE A 119 22.84 10.80 8.29
C ILE A 119 24.20 10.52 7.64
N ARG A 120 24.95 11.58 7.28
CA ARG A 120 26.30 11.45 6.73
C ARG A 120 27.25 10.73 7.66
N ASP A 121 27.23 11.07 8.93
CA ASP A 121 28.14 10.48 9.90
C ASP A 121 27.87 8.98 10.09
N GLN A 122 26.61 8.55 10.04
CA GLN A 122 26.27 7.13 10.03
C GLN A 122 26.63 6.44 8.71
N LEU A 123 26.38 7.06 7.55
CA LEU A 123 26.77 6.49 6.26
C LEU A 123 28.28 6.30 6.14
N LYS A 124 29.09 7.23 6.67
CA LYS A 124 30.55 7.09 6.73
C LYS A 124 31.00 5.90 7.56
N GLN A 125 30.25 5.52 8.60
CA GLN A 125 30.54 4.32 9.38
C GLN A 125 30.21 3.05 8.61
N ALA A 126 29.10 3.05 7.84
CA ALA A 126 28.72 1.93 7.00
C ALA A 126 29.66 1.74 5.80
N PHE A 127 30.24 2.83 5.28
CA PHE A 127 31.08 2.83 4.08
C PHE A 127 32.39 3.63 4.29
N PRO A 128 33.30 3.14 5.14
CA PRO A 128 34.50 3.89 5.54
C PRO A 128 35.49 4.14 4.40
N ASP A 129 35.49 3.27 3.38
CA ASP A 129 36.40 3.35 2.24
C ASP A 129 35.87 4.27 1.12
N TYR A 130 34.68 4.84 1.27
CA TYR A 130 34.06 5.69 0.24
C TYR A 130 34.04 7.17 0.66
N GLU A 131 34.48 8.04 -0.25
CA GLU A 131 34.44 9.49 -0.03
C GLU A 131 33.01 10.03 -0.23
N LEU A 132 32.23 10.01 0.85
CA LEU A 132 30.85 10.50 0.87
C LEU A 132 30.80 12.04 0.91
N SER A 133 30.73 12.65 -0.27
CA SER A 133 30.48 14.09 -0.39
C SER A 133 29.02 14.46 -0.10
N ASP A 134 28.78 15.70 0.30
CA ASP A 134 27.45 16.28 0.54
C ASP A 134 26.51 16.09 -0.66
N GLY A 135 27.06 16.18 -1.87
CA GLY A 135 26.32 15.98 -3.10
C GLY A 135 25.85 14.55 -3.34
N VAL A 136 26.49 13.53 -2.74
CA VAL A 136 26.03 12.14 -2.84
C VAL A 136 24.79 11.94 -1.99
N ILE A 137 24.84 12.37 -0.72
CA ILE A 137 23.74 12.19 0.23
C ILE A 137 22.52 13.00 -0.20
N ALA A 138 22.73 14.24 -0.66
CA ALA A 138 21.65 15.08 -1.16
C ALA A 138 20.83 14.38 -2.26
N LYS A 139 21.49 13.68 -3.20
CA LYS A 139 20.79 12.95 -4.27
C LYS A 139 19.92 11.81 -3.77
N HIS A 140 20.36 11.09 -2.75
CA HIS A 140 19.57 10.01 -2.16
C HIS A 140 18.33 10.57 -1.45
N LEU A 141 18.55 11.57 -0.58
CA LEU A 141 17.46 12.21 0.16
C LEU A 141 16.45 12.86 -0.78
N GLU A 142 16.90 13.47 -1.88
CA GLU A 142 16.02 14.02 -2.89
C GLU A 142 15.20 12.98 -3.64
N TRP A 143 15.71 11.76 -3.86
CA TRP A 143 14.92 10.65 -4.40
C TRP A 143 13.90 10.17 -3.38
N LEU A 144 14.32 9.93 -2.14
CA LEU A 144 13.40 9.49 -1.07
C LEU A 144 12.29 10.51 -0.80
N ARG A 145 12.59 11.81 -0.90
CA ARG A 145 11.60 12.89 -0.84
C ARG A 145 10.67 12.91 -2.04
N ALA A 146 11.19 12.72 -3.24
CA ALA A 146 10.35 12.67 -4.44
C ALA A 146 9.35 11.50 -4.38
N LEU A 147 9.72 10.40 -3.73
CA LEU A 147 8.86 9.24 -3.49
C LEU A 147 7.96 9.39 -2.24
N ASP A 148 7.99 10.55 -1.56
CA ASP A 148 7.29 10.82 -0.29
C ASP A 148 7.59 9.82 0.86
N LEU A 149 8.72 9.11 0.78
CA LEU A 149 9.14 8.12 1.77
C LEU A 149 9.86 8.77 2.97
N VAL A 150 10.57 9.86 2.69
CA VAL A 150 11.36 10.60 3.69
C VAL A 150 11.08 12.09 3.52
N PRO A 151 9.93 12.59 4.01
CA PRO A 151 9.65 14.02 4.02
C PRO A 151 10.69 14.79 4.84
N GLU A 152 10.79 16.09 4.55
CA GLU A 152 11.72 17.00 5.21
C GLU A 152 10.99 18.29 5.58
N SER A 153 11.16 18.72 6.82
CA SER A 153 10.67 20.01 7.34
C SER A 153 11.75 20.65 8.19
N ASP A 154 12.07 21.92 7.91
CA ASP A 154 13.06 22.71 8.65
C ASP A 154 14.43 22.03 8.85
N GLY A 155 14.89 21.29 7.83
CA GLY A 155 16.15 20.55 7.86
C GLY A 155 16.11 19.22 8.62
N VAL A 156 14.92 18.78 9.02
CA VAL A 156 14.66 17.54 9.76
C VAL A 156 13.95 16.54 8.86
N TYR A 157 14.57 15.38 8.66
CA TYR A 157 14.03 14.25 7.89
C TYR A 157 13.29 13.28 8.79
N SER A 158 12.11 12.82 8.38
CA SER A 158 11.29 11.84 9.13
C SER A 158 10.88 10.66 8.24
N ILE A 159 10.48 9.55 8.85
CA ILE A 159 9.88 8.41 8.16
C ILE A 159 8.51 8.15 8.79
N PRO A 160 7.39 8.33 8.05
CA PRO A 160 6.05 8.27 8.63
C PRO A 160 5.71 6.94 9.33
N ILE A 161 6.26 5.83 8.83
CA ILE A 161 5.95 4.48 9.31
C ILE A 161 6.89 3.96 10.40
N GLU A 162 7.85 4.76 10.87
CA GLU A 162 8.99 4.26 11.68
C GLU A 162 8.60 3.66 13.03
N ASP A 163 7.45 4.08 13.57
CA ASP A 163 6.89 3.56 14.81
C ASP A 163 5.89 2.41 14.56
N GLY A 164 5.83 1.86 13.34
CA GLY A 164 4.85 0.83 12.97
C GLY A 164 3.43 1.37 12.74
N ASN A 165 3.28 2.67 12.54
CA ASN A 165 2.00 3.31 12.28
C ASN A 165 1.69 3.30 10.78
N PHE A 166 0.54 2.72 10.42
CA PHE A 166 0.06 2.62 9.04
C PHE A 166 -1.36 3.16 8.92
N ARG A 167 -1.73 3.65 7.73
CA ARG A 167 -3.08 4.14 7.44
C ARG A 167 -3.84 3.14 6.58
N VAL A 168 -5.03 2.79 7.05
CA VAL A 168 -5.96 1.86 6.40
C VAL A 168 -6.25 2.33 4.97
N GLY A 169 -6.06 1.45 4.00
CA GLY A 169 -6.23 1.72 2.57
C GLY A 169 -5.04 2.39 1.88
N GLU A 170 -4.02 2.83 2.64
CA GLU A 170 -2.80 3.42 2.08
C GLU A 170 -1.86 2.33 1.55
N MET A 171 -1.19 2.63 0.43
CA MET A 171 -0.22 1.75 -0.20
C MET A 171 1.19 2.04 0.32
N TYR A 172 1.96 0.99 0.52
CA TYR A 172 3.33 1.06 0.99
C TYR A 172 4.23 0.19 0.13
N ASN A 173 5.48 0.61 -0.04
CA ASN A 173 6.50 -0.25 -0.62
C ASN A 173 7.00 -1.24 0.44
N ARG A 174 6.77 -2.54 0.23
CA ARG A 174 7.13 -3.61 1.18
C ARG A 174 8.63 -3.66 1.50
N TRP A 175 9.49 -3.35 0.53
CA TRP A 175 10.93 -3.27 0.79
C TRP A 175 11.27 -2.11 1.72
N PHE A 176 10.63 -0.96 1.52
CA PHE A 176 10.80 0.19 2.40
C PHE A 176 10.36 -0.15 3.83
N ILE A 177 9.18 -0.78 4.01
CA ILE A 177 8.73 -1.28 5.32
C ILE A 177 9.85 -2.08 6.01
N HIS A 178 10.44 -3.07 5.33
CA HIS A 178 11.48 -3.90 5.93
C HIS A 178 12.84 -3.21 6.10
N ASP A 179 13.18 -2.21 5.28
CA ASP A 179 14.41 -1.45 5.46
C ASP A 179 14.35 -0.59 6.72
N VAL A 180 13.17 -0.03 7.00
CA VAL A 180 12.84 0.81 8.16
C VAL A 180 12.63 -0.06 9.41
N LEU A 181 11.62 -0.93 9.38
CA LEU A 181 11.14 -1.67 10.56
C LEU A 181 11.87 -3.00 10.80
N LYS A 182 12.63 -3.51 9.83
CA LYS A 182 13.22 -4.86 9.85
C LYS A 182 12.17 -5.96 9.67
N GLY A 183 12.46 -7.16 10.17
CA GLY A 183 11.65 -8.36 9.96
C GLY A 183 11.94 -9.10 8.66
N GLU A 184 11.22 -10.19 8.47
CA GLU A 184 11.40 -11.17 7.41
C GLU A 184 10.80 -10.69 6.08
N ARG A 185 11.65 -10.17 5.20
CA ARG A 185 11.24 -9.51 3.95
C ARG A 185 10.34 -10.31 3.03
N TYR A 186 10.57 -11.61 2.94
CA TYR A 186 9.94 -12.49 1.94
C TYR A 186 8.91 -13.45 2.53
N LYS A 187 8.70 -13.41 3.85
CA LYS A 187 7.72 -14.28 4.51
C LYS A 187 6.35 -13.63 4.56
N GLY A 188 5.29 -14.44 4.55
CA GLY A 188 3.93 -13.95 4.81
C GLY A 188 3.78 -13.36 6.23
N ILE A 189 4.54 -13.89 7.20
CA ILE A 189 4.54 -13.40 8.59
C ILE A 189 5.91 -12.80 8.89
N ALA A 190 5.94 -11.55 9.33
CA ALA A 190 7.15 -10.86 9.73
C ALA A 190 7.04 -10.31 11.16
N THR A 191 8.10 -10.48 11.95
CA THR A 191 8.15 -10.06 13.36
C THR A 191 9.33 -9.12 13.62
N PRO A 192 9.18 -7.81 13.32
CA PRO A 192 10.16 -6.78 13.64
C PRO A 192 10.64 -6.82 15.10
N SER A 193 11.87 -7.25 15.36
CA SER A 193 12.36 -7.42 16.73
C SER A 193 12.51 -6.14 17.57
N ALA A 194 12.38 -4.97 16.95
CA ALA A 194 12.50 -3.67 17.61
C ALA A 194 11.15 -3.01 17.91
N LEU A 195 10.04 -3.61 17.47
CA LEU A 195 8.69 -3.07 17.61
C LEU A 195 7.76 -4.18 18.13
N ASP A 196 6.78 -3.80 18.94
CA ASP A 196 5.76 -4.74 19.44
C ASP A 196 4.66 -4.93 18.36
N ILE A 197 5.05 -5.38 17.16
CA ILE A 197 4.14 -5.61 16.03
C ILE A 197 4.42 -6.94 15.33
N VAL A 198 3.37 -7.56 14.79
CA VAL A 198 3.43 -8.69 13.86
C VAL A 198 2.79 -8.25 12.55
N MET A 199 3.49 -8.37 11.43
CA MET A 199 2.98 -7.99 10.11
C MET A 199 2.62 -9.25 9.31
N LEU A 200 1.39 -9.28 8.78
CA LEU A 200 0.87 -10.33 7.92
C LEU A 200 0.74 -9.81 6.50
N PHE A 201 1.22 -10.58 5.53
CA PHE A 201 1.18 -10.26 4.11
C PHE A 201 0.44 -11.36 3.37
N THR A 202 -0.76 -11.06 2.89
CA THR A 202 -1.55 -11.93 2.02
C THR A 202 -1.41 -11.53 0.54
N GLY A 203 -1.87 -12.37 -0.39
CA GLY A 203 -1.88 -12.10 -1.82
C GLY A 203 -1.82 -13.36 -2.69
N GLU A 204 -1.97 -13.18 -4.01
CA GLU A 204 -2.13 -14.28 -4.98
C GLU A 204 -0.99 -15.30 -4.97
N SER A 205 0.25 -14.89 -4.65
CA SER A 205 1.39 -15.81 -4.59
C SER A 205 1.22 -16.93 -3.57
N GLY A 206 0.37 -16.73 -2.54
CA GLY A 206 0.06 -17.76 -1.56
C GLY A 206 -0.65 -18.98 -2.18
N SER A 207 -1.45 -18.77 -3.22
CA SER A 207 -2.17 -19.86 -3.89
C SER A 207 -1.24 -20.92 -4.49
N ALA A 208 -0.01 -20.54 -4.88
CA ALA A 208 1.01 -21.48 -5.34
C ALA A 208 1.47 -22.48 -4.27
N TYR A 209 1.26 -22.14 -2.98
CA TYR A 209 1.54 -22.98 -1.81
C TYR A 209 0.25 -23.60 -1.23
N GLY A 210 -0.86 -23.51 -1.98
CA GLY A 210 -2.20 -23.93 -1.56
C GLY A 210 -2.76 -23.12 -0.39
N TYR A 211 -2.30 -21.88 -0.21
CA TYR A 211 -2.90 -20.98 0.78
C TYR A 211 -4.26 -20.46 0.31
N GLU A 212 -5.20 -20.37 1.24
CA GLU A 212 -6.58 -19.96 0.99
C GLU A 212 -6.98 -18.87 1.97
N ASP A 213 -6.48 -17.66 1.72
CA ASP A 213 -6.78 -16.49 2.52
C ASP A 213 -8.07 -15.82 2.03
N THR A 214 -8.94 -15.38 2.95
CA THR A 214 -10.22 -14.79 2.54
C THR A 214 -10.89 -13.95 3.63
N PHE A 215 -11.65 -12.95 3.22
CA PHE A 215 -12.58 -12.23 4.09
C PHE A 215 -13.88 -13.02 4.29
N LEU A 216 -14.35 -13.07 5.53
CA LEU A 216 -15.68 -13.52 5.88
C LEU A 216 -16.71 -12.39 5.72
N PRO A 217 -18.02 -12.70 5.61
CA PRO A 217 -19.07 -11.69 5.46
C PRO A 217 -19.21 -10.69 6.62
N ASP A 218 -18.62 -11.00 7.77
CA ASP A 218 -18.65 -10.19 9.00
C ASP A 218 -17.31 -9.51 9.30
N ASP A 219 -16.48 -9.28 8.28
CA ASP A 219 -15.20 -8.57 8.34
C ASP A 219 -14.06 -9.30 9.06
N ARG A 220 -14.30 -10.52 9.55
CA ARG A 220 -13.22 -11.39 9.97
C ARG A 220 -12.39 -11.83 8.78
N PHE A 221 -11.10 -12.03 9.00
CA PHE A 221 -10.17 -12.50 7.98
C PHE A 221 -9.68 -13.91 8.31
N VAL A 222 -9.72 -14.81 7.34
CA VAL A 222 -9.10 -16.12 7.44
C VAL A 222 -7.72 -16.04 6.82
N TYR A 223 -6.68 -16.28 7.61
CA TYR A 223 -5.28 -16.26 7.19
C TYR A 223 -4.67 -17.66 7.33
N THR A 224 -4.00 -18.12 6.28
CA THR A 224 -3.29 -19.40 6.25
C THR A 224 -1.90 -19.26 6.87
N GLY A 225 -1.57 -20.10 7.85
CA GLY A 225 -0.29 -20.08 8.56
C GLY A 225 0.94 -20.30 7.66
N GLU A 226 2.12 -19.99 8.18
CA GLU A 226 3.38 -20.28 7.48
C GLU A 226 3.72 -21.79 7.52
N GLY A 227 4.33 -22.27 6.44
CA GLY A 227 4.66 -23.68 6.21
C GLY A 227 4.30 -24.09 4.78
N VAL A 228 5.29 -24.25 3.91
CA VAL A 228 5.07 -24.49 2.47
C VAL A 228 5.09 -25.96 2.08
N GLU A 229 5.71 -26.82 2.90
CA GLU A 229 5.88 -28.25 2.68
C GLU A 229 5.56 -29.01 3.98
N GLY A 230 4.75 -30.07 3.89
CA GLY A 230 4.34 -30.90 5.03
C GLY A 230 3.44 -30.19 6.06
N ASP A 231 3.06 -30.92 7.10
CA ASP A 231 2.15 -30.43 8.15
C ASP A 231 2.69 -29.17 8.82
N MET A 232 1.83 -28.16 8.97
CA MET A 232 2.19 -26.91 9.61
C MET A 232 2.32 -27.07 11.13
N THR A 233 3.27 -26.36 11.72
CA THR A 233 3.51 -26.35 13.16
C THR A 233 3.16 -25.01 13.79
N MET A 234 2.72 -25.02 15.04
CA MET A 234 2.43 -23.81 15.82
C MET A 234 3.72 -23.26 16.45
N ASP A 235 4.70 -22.91 15.62
CA ASP A 235 5.96 -22.27 16.00
C ASP A 235 6.21 -21.03 15.12
N GLY A 236 7.33 -20.33 15.34
CA GLY A 236 7.73 -19.18 14.51
C GLY A 236 6.63 -18.13 14.35
N GLY A 237 6.31 -17.77 13.11
CA GLY A 237 5.26 -16.82 12.77
C GLY A 237 3.86 -17.28 13.17
N ASN A 238 3.58 -18.59 13.12
CA ASN A 238 2.28 -19.14 13.55
C ASN A 238 2.07 -18.93 15.06
N ALA A 239 3.12 -19.15 15.85
CA ALA A 239 3.10 -18.84 17.28
C ALA A 239 2.99 -17.32 17.53
N ALA A 240 3.66 -16.49 16.73
CA ALA A 240 3.55 -15.03 16.82
C ALA A 240 2.11 -14.56 16.62
N ILE A 241 1.38 -15.08 15.62
CA ILE A 241 -0.05 -14.79 15.45
C ILE A 241 -0.84 -15.24 16.67
N ARG A 242 -0.68 -16.49 17.11
CA ARG A 242 -1.49 -17.05 18.22
C ARG A 242 -1.29 -16.30 19.54
N HIS A 243 -0.06 -15.87 19.81
CA HIS A 243 0.35 -15.32 21.09
C HIS A 243 0.53 -13.79 21.06
N HIS A 244 0.22 -13.11 19.95
CA HIS A 244 0.49 -11.67 19.77
C HIS A 244 -0.01 -10.85 20.97
N ARG A 245 -1.24 -11.10 21.43
CA ARG A 245 -1.84 -10.37 22.56
C ARG A 245 -1.14 -10.66 23.89
N GLU A 246 -0.71 -11.90 24.11
CA GLU A 246 0.03 -12.30 25.31
C GLU A 246 1.43 -11.65 25.34
N ASN A 247 2.02 -11.45 24.16
CA ASN A 247 3.30 -10.78 23.96
C ASN A 247 3.18 -9.25 24.00
N GLY A 248 1.97 -8.69 23.94
CA GLY A 248 1.74 -7.25 23.86
C GLY A 248 1.91 -6.68 22.44
N GLU A 249 1.92 -7.53 21.42
CA GLU A 249 2.13 -7.16 20.02
C GLU A 249 0.81 -6.87 19.30
N SER A 250 0.78 -5.85 18.44
CA SER A 250 -0.33 -5.61 17.50
C SER A 250 -0.18 -6.42 16.22
N LEU A 251 -1.29 -6.91 15.66
CA LEU A 251 -1.28 -7.71 14.43
C LEU A 251 -1.75 -6.87 13.24
N HIS A 252 -0.85 -6.57 12.31
CA HIS A 252 -1.07 -5.68 11.17
C HIS A 252 -1.21 -6.48 9.88
N LEU A 253 -2.36 -6.40 9.21
CA LEU A 253 -2.62 -7.11 7.96
C LEU A 253 -2.35 -6.21 6.74
N PHE A 254 -1.64 -6.75 5.76
CA PHE A 254 -1.34 -6.16 4.47
C PHE A 254 -1.71 -7.11 3.35
N GLU A 255 -2.12 -6.56 2.22
CA GLU A 255 -2.40 -7.33 1.01
C GLU A 255 -1.50 -6.88 -0.13
N SER A 256 -0.96 -7.86 -0.87
CA SER A 256 -0.16 -7.60 -2.06
C SER A 256 -1.03 -7.06 -3.17
N THR A 257 -0.57 -5.98 -3.81
CA THR A 257 -1.21 -5.47 -5.03
C THR A 257 -0.70 -6.23 -6.25
N ASP A 258 -1.33 -6.00 -7.40
CA ASP A 258 -0.82 -6.44 -8.70
C ASP A 258 0.42 -5.65 -9.16
N MET A 259 0.83 -4.61 -8.41
CA MET A 259 2.01 -3.81 -8.68
C MET A 259 3.25 -4.32 -7.92
N PRO A 260 4.45 -4.25 -8.53
CA PRO A 260 5.66 -4.78 -7.92
C PRO A 260 5.98 -4.15 -6.56
N TRP A 261 6.12 -5.00 -5.54
CA TRP A 261 6.52 -4.62 -4.19
C TRP A 261 5.58 -3.68 -3.44
N LEU A 262 4.38 -3.42 -3.96
CA LEU A 262 3.40 -2.57 -3.29
C LEU A 262 2.37 -3.43 -2.58
N VAL A 263 2.10 -3.04 -1.34
CA VAL A 263 1.10 -3.65 -0.46
C VAL A 263 0.15 -2.58 0.05
N THR A 264 -1.13 -2.90 0.20
CA THR A 264 -2.09 -2.04 0.88
C THR A 264 -2.24 -2.47 2.33
N TYR A 265 -2.26 -1.53 3.26
CA TYR A 265 -2.54 -1.83 4.65
C TYR A 265 -4.04 -1.98 4.91
N LEU A 266 -4.45 -3.15 5.42
CA LEU A 266 -5.83 -3.53 5.68
C LEU A 266 -6.31 -3.19 7.11
N GLY A 267 -5.39 -3.03 8.05
CA GLY A 267 -5.71 -2.68 9.43
C GLY A 267 -5.06 -3.56 10.51
N GLU A 268 -5.36 -3.26 11.75
CA GLU A 268 -5.02 -4.04 12.94
C GLU A 268 -6.12 -5.09 13.20
N TYR A 269 -5.70 -6.30 13.54
CA TYR A 269 -6.55 -7.44 13.83
C TYR A 269 -6.16 -8.08 15.16
N GLU A 270 -7.02 -8.95 15.68
CA GLU A 270 -6.73 -9.82 16.81
C GLU A 270 -6.94 -11.28 16.41
N TYR A 271 -6.08 -12.16 16.92
CA TYR A 271 -6.30 -13.61 16.85
C TYR A 271 -7.59 -13.98 17.61
N GLU A 272 -8.55 -14.60 16.93
CA GLU A 272 -9.78 -15.13 17.54
C GLU A 272 -9.62 -16.63 17.84
N LYS A 273 -9.28 -17.40 16.82
CA LYS A 273 -9.17 -18.87 16.87
C LYS A 273 -8.37 -19.38 15.67
N HIS A 274 -8.06 -20.68 15.68
CA HIS A 274 -7.60 -21.38 14.49
C HIS A 274 -8.27 -22.75 14.38
N VAL A 275 -8.25 -23.29 13.16
CA VAL A 275 -8.59 -24.68 12.86
C VAL A 275 -7.42 -25.33 12.11
N ILE A 276 -7.44 -26.66 12.05
CA ILE A 276 -6.55 -27.44 11.18
C ILE A 276 -7.41 -27.93 10.03
N ASP A 277 -7.11 -27.48 8.82
CA ASP A 277 -7.80 -27.87 7.59
C ASP A 277 -6.81 -28.61 6.68
N ALA A 278 -7.30 -29.58 5.89
CA ALA A 278 -6.49 -30.24 4.88
C ALA A 278 -6.37 -29.34 3.64
N LEU A 279 -5.16 -28.86 3.34
CA LEU A 279 -4.86 -28.07 2.15
C LEU A 279 -3.64 -28.65 1.40
N PRO A 280 -3.56 -28.53 0.07
CA PRO A 280 -2.42 -29.02 -0.70
C PRO A 280 -1.18 -28.16 -0.45
N ASP A 281 -0.04 -28.77 -0.17
CA ASP A 281 1.27 -28.12 -0.06
C ASP A 281 1.86 -27.74 -1.43
N GLU A 282 3.09 -27.19 -1.44
CA GLU A 282 3.73 -26.77 -2.69
C GLU A 282 3.96 -27.92 -3.70
N THR A 283 3.92 -29.18 -3.22
CA THR A 283 4.02 -30.38 -4.04
C THR A 283 2.66 -30.92 -4.49
N GLY A 284 1.57 -30.33 -3.99
CA GLY A 284 0.20 -30.80 -4.18
C GLY A 284 -0.22 -31.91 -3.22
N THR A 285 0.55 -32.17 -2.16
CA THR A 285 0.23 -33.18 -1.15
C THR A 285 -0.60 -32.53 -0.05
N ASP A 286 -1.73 -33.13 0.35
CA ASP A 286 -2.53 -32.63 1.46
C ASP A 286 -1.68 -32.58 2.74
N ARG A 287 -1.70 -31.43 3.42
CA ARG A 287 -1.08 -31.19 4.73
C ARG A 287 -2.12 -30.72 5.74
N ASP A 288 -1.83 -30.95 7.02
CA ASP A 288 -2.52 -30.27 8.11
C ASP A 288 -2.11 -28.78 8.11
N ALA A 289 -2.93 -27.94 7.50
CA ALA A 289 -2.72 -26.50 7.41
C ALA A 289 -3.40 -25.78 8.58
N ILE A 290 -2.67 -24.87 9.23
CA ILE A 290 -3.22 -24.01 10.29
C ILE A 290 -3.95 -22.84 9.62
N ARG A 291 -5.23 -22.69 9.89
CA ARG A 291 -6.03 -21.55 9.41
C ARG A 291 -6.48 -20.69 10.57
N PHE A 292 -5.99 -19.47 10.63
CA PHE A 292 -6.32 -18.47 11.65
C PHE A 292 -7.57 -17.71 11.26
N THR A 293 -8.51 -17.56 12.18
CA THR A 293 -9.57 -16.55 12.08
C THR A 293 -9.12 -15.32 12.88
N LEU A 294 -9.06 -14.19 12.21
CA LEU A 294 -8.64 -12.90 12.74
C LEU A 294 -9.85 -11.96 12.78
N ALA A 295 -10.06 -11.28 13.89
CA ALA A 295 -11.12 -10.28 14.04
C ALA A 295 -10.53 -8.87 13.92
N PRO A 296 -11.17 -7.92 13.24
CA PRO A 296 -10.67 -6.55 13.16
C PRO A 296 -10.68 -5.90 14.55
N VAL A 297 -9.63 -5.14 14.88
CA VAL A 297 -9.66 -4.23 16.03
C VAL A 297 -10.76 -3.18 15.79
N GLY A 298 -11.52 -2.82 16.82
CA GLY A 298 -12.73 -2.00 16.65
C GLY A 298 -14.02 -2.82 16.42
N GLY A 299 -13.89 -4.12 16.15
CA GLY A 299 -15.00 -5.07 16.14
C GLY A 299 -15.77 -5.15 14.83
N THR A 300 -16.67 -6.14 14.75
CA THR A 300 -17.51 -6.46 13.59
C THR A 300 -18.89 -5.81 13.68
N ASP A 301 -19.18 -5.17 14.82
CA ASP A 301 -20.48 -4.67 15.19
C ASP A 301 -20.38 -3.26 15.77
N VAL A 302 -21.38 -2.45 15.47
CA VAL A 302 -21.51 -1.07 15.93
C VAL A 302 -22.75 -0.95 16.79
N GLU A 303 -22.56 -0.44 18.02
CA GLU A 303 -23.68 -0.14 18.91
C GLU A 303 -24.26 1.25 18.64
N ILE A 304 -25.58 1.28 18.39
CA ILE A 304 -26.39 2.49 18.24
C ILE A 304 -27.33 2.60 19.44
N ALA A 305 -27.27 3.73 20.14
CA ALA A 305 -27.98 3.94 21.41
C ALA A 305 -29.49 4.07 21.25
N GLU A 306 -29.96 4.73 20.18
CA GLU A 306 -31.38 4.88 19.86
C GLU A 306 -31.58 4.82 18.34
N GLY A 307 -32.64 4.13 17.89
CA GLY A 307 -33.02 4.06 16.48
C GLY A 307 -32.37 2.91 15.71
N SER A 308 -32.03 3.18 14.46
CA SER A 308 -31.37 2.30 13.49
C SER A 308 -30.39 3.12 12.63
N PRO A 309 -29.49 2.49 11.84
CA PRO A 309 -28.54 3.22 10.99
C PRO A 309 -29.22 4.27 10.10
N GLU A 310 -30.39 3.92 9.55
CA GLU A 310 -31.18 4.78 8.66
C GLU A 310 -31.68 6.05 9.36
N SER A 311 -31.80 6.04 10.70
CA SER A 311 -32.27 7.19 11.49
C SER A 311 -31.18 8.17 11.91
N LEU A 312 -29.91 7.82 11.72
CA LEU A 312 -28.78 8.66 12.10
C LEU A 312 -28.55 9.81 11.08
N SER A 313 -27.88 10.89 11.49
CA SER A 313 -27.34 11.87 10.55
C SER A 313 -26.15 11.29 9.79
N LEU A 314 -25.79 11.87 8.64
CA LEU A 314 -24.63 11.43 7.86
C LEU A 314 -23.33 11.52 8.68
N ASP A 315 -23.11 12.63 9.39
CA ASP A 315 -21.95 12.80 10.28
C ASP A 315 -21.89 11.74 11.37
N HIS A 316 -23.04 11.40 12.00
CA HIS A 316 -23.06 10.36 13.02
C HIS A 316 -22.86 8.96 12.43
N LEU A 317 -23.32 8.68 11.21
CA LEU A 317 -23.01 7.44 10.50
C LEU A 317 -21.51 7.32 10.23
N TYR A 318 -20.90 8.39 9.73
CA TYR A 318 -19.47 8.45 9.48
C TYR A 318 -18.66 8.19 10.76
N GLU A 319 -18.95 8.92 11.84
CA GLU A 319 -18.28 8.76 13.13
C GLU A 319 -18.42 7.33 13.66
N LYS A 320 -19.60 6.74 13.52
CA LYS A 320 -19.86 5.36 13.94
C LYS A 320 -19.10 4.34 13.10
N ALA A 321 -19.08 4.49 11.78
CA ALA A 321 -18.32 3.65 10.88
C ALA A 321 -16.80 3.73 11.16
N LYS A 322 -16.30 4.95 11.43
CA LYS A 322 -14.89 5.21 11.70
C LYS A 322 -14.43 4.67 13.05
N GLN A 323 -15.25 4.77 14.10
CA GLN A 323 -14.96 4.21 15.42
C GLN A 323 -14.76 2.69 15.40
N SER A 324 -15.41 2.01 14.46
CA SER A 324 -15.27 0.56 14.25
C SER A 324 -14.21 0.18 13.21
N SER A 325 -13.41 1.14 12.72
CA SER A 325 -12.36 0.86 11.75
C SER A 325 -11.21 0.05 12.38
N PRO A 326 -10.59 -0.89 11.65
CA PRO A 326 -9.48 -1.76 12.05
C PRO A 326 -8.25 -1.06 12.63
N THR A 327 -8.19 0.27 12.68
CA THR A 327 -7.06 1.04 13.22
C THR A 327 -7.38 1.81 14.49
N VAL A 328 -8.64 1.87 14.90
CA VAL A 328 -9.02 2.58 16.11
C VAL A 328 -9.10 1.58 17.25
N ARG A 329 -8.08 1.58 18.11
CA ARG A 329 -8.21 1.00 19.45
C ARG A 329 -9.29 1.81 20.17
N GLY A 330 -10.49 1.25 20.26
CA GLY A 330 -11.59 1.88 20.97
C GLY A 330 -11.13 2.24 22.38
N ASP A 331 -11.06 3.54 22.69
CA ASP A 331 -10.90 3.97 24.07
C ASP A 331 -12.16 3.49 24.81
N GLU A 332 -11.99 2.54 25.73
CA GLU A 332 -13.06 2.01 26.56
C GLU A 332 -13.58 3.10 27.51
N SER A 333 -14.31 4.07 26.99
CA SER A 333 -15.32 4.77 27.79
C SER A 333 -16.62 4.00 27.68
N ARG A 334 -16.69 2.88 28.41
CA ARG A 334 -17.96 2.22 28.74
C ARG A 334 -18.80 3.20 29.56
N SER A 335 -19.54 4.07 28.87
CA SER A 335 -20.54 4.92 29.48
C SER A 335 -21.67 4.04 30.01
N THR A 336 -21.71 3.92 31.34
CA THR A 336 -22.73 3.24 32.14
C THR A 336 -24.05 4.02 32.08
N THR A 337 -24.69 4.02 30.92
CA THR A 337 -26.09 4.44 30.76
C THR A 337 -26.94 3.26 30.30
N THR A 338 -28.03 3.04 31.03
CA THR A 338 -29.01 1.97 30.94
C THR A 338 -29.98 2.16 29.75
N ALA A 339 -29.48 2.64 28.61
CA ALA A 339 -30.27 2.74 27.39
C ALA A 339 -30.20 1.42 26.60
N THR A 340 -31.30 1.01 25.97
CA THR A 340 -31.36 -0.15 25.07
C THR A 340 -30.55 0.12 23.80
N ARG A 341 -29.27 -0.29 23.81
CA ARG A 341 -28.41 -0.25 22.62
C ARG A 341 -28.75 -1.42 21.69
N ARG A 342 -28.81 -1.16 20.38
CA ARG A 342 -28.92 -2.21 19.34
C ARG A 342 -27.59 -2.34 18.62
N SER A 343 -27.21 -3.58 18.32
CA SER A 343 -26.00 -3.93 17.58
C SER A 343 -26.31 -4.12 16.11
N TYR A 344 -25.47 -3.57 15.24
CA TYR A 344 -25.57 -3.70 13.79
C TYR A 344 -24.21 -4.06 13.21
N GLN A 345 -24.17 -4.90 12.18
CA GLN A 345 -22.92 -5.21 11.49
C GLN A 345 -22.26 -3.94 10.97
N ARG A 346 -20.95 -3.81 11.17
CA ARG A 346 -20.16 -2.66 10.71
C ARG A 346 -20.31 -2.42 9.22
N SER A 347 -20.17 -3.46 8.42
CA SER A 347 -20.32 -3.41 6.97
C SER A 347 -21.65 -2.79 6.52
N ARG A 348 -22.73 -3.00 7.28
CA ARG A 348 -24.02 -2.32 7.04
C ARG A 348 -23.94 -0.82 7.31
N ILE A 349 -23.23 -0.39 8.35
CA ILE A 349 -23.06 1.05 8.67
C ILE A 349 -22.26 1.75 7.57
N VAL A 350 -21.18 1.11 7.11
CA VAL A 350 -20.30 1.64 6.06
C VAL A 350 -21.05 1.73 4.72
N GLN A 351 -21.80 0.69 4.36
CA GLN A 351 -22.65 0.70 3.16
C GLN A 351 -23.73 1.78 3.23
N GLU A 352 -24.44 1.87 4.35
CA GLU A 352 -25.48 2.91 4.57
C GLU A 352 -24.89 4.31 4.46
N TYR A 353 -23.71 4.54 5.05
CA TYR A 353 -22.99 5.81 4.92
C TYR A 353 -22.70 6.14 3.45
N ALA A 354 -22.08 5.21 2.70
CA ALA A 354 -21.70 5.44 1.31
C ALA A 354 -22.91 5.76 0.42
N LEU A 355 -23.99 5.00 0.56
CA LEU A 355 -25.22 5.21 -0.21
C LEU A 355 -25.87 6.56 0.10
N ARG A 356 -25.89 6.97 1.37
CA ARG A 356 -26.46 8.26 1.78
C ARG A 356 -25.59 9.45 1.42
N GLN A 357 -24.27 9.31 1.48
CA GLN A 357 -23.33 10.33 1.03
C GLN A 357 -23.50 10.61 -0.47
N ALA A 358 -23.82 9.58 -1.25
CA ALA A 358 -24.05 9.67 -2.69
C ALA A 358 -25.39 10.32 -3.07
N ASP A 359 -26.37 10.37 -2.15
CA ASP A 359 -27.69 10.99 -2.35
C ASP A 359 -28.37 10.58 -3.68
N GLY A 360 -28.30 9.29 -4.01
CA GLY A 360 -28.86 8.75 -5.24
C GLY A 360 -28.13 9.14 -6.53
N VAL A 361 -26.97 9.78 -6.44
CA VAL A 361 -26.11 10.16 -7.57
C VAL A 361 -24.87 9.28 -7.61
N CYS A 362 -24.58 8.68 -8.76
CA CYS A 362 -23.38 7.89 -8.97
C CYS A 362 -22.12 8.74 -8.77
N GLN A 363 -21.25 8.38 -7.83
CA GLN A 363 -20.03 9.13 -7.54
C GLN A 363 -18.95 8.98 -8.64
N GLY A 364 -19.15 8.10 -9.63
CA GLY A 364 -18.19 7.92 -10.73
C GLY A 364 -18.55 8.56 -12.07
N CYS A 365 -19.84 8.73 -12.37
CA CYS A 365 -20.27 9.46 -13.59
C CYS A 365 -21.03 10.76 -13.28
N GLY A 366 -21.51 10.96 -12.06
CA GLY A 366 -22.32 12.11 -11.67
C GLY A 366 -23.78 12.06 -12.10
N ASP A 367 -24.23 10.96 -12.72
CA ASP A 367 -25.63 10.76 -13.10
C ASP A 367 -26.46 10.23 -11.93
N GLU A 368 -27.77 10.51 -11.93
CA GLU A 368 -28.73 9.88 -11.02
C GLU A 368 -28.71 8.34 -11.16
N ALA A 369 -29.06 7.63 -10.09
CA ALA A 369 -29.19 6.19 -10.10
C ALA A 369 -30.11 5.74 -11.25
N PRO A 370 -29.74 4.69 -12.00
CA PRO A 370 -30.43 4.35 -13.24
C PRO A 370 -31.84 3.80 -13.05
N PHE A 371 -32.17 3.36 -11.84
CA PHE A 371 -33.49 2.86 -11.45
C PHE A 371 -33.63 2.86 -9.92
N LEU A 372 -34.87 2.66 -9.46
CA LEU A 372 -35.17 2.42 -8.04
C LEU A 372 -35.19 0.92 -7.76
N ASP A 373 -34.80 0.52 -6.55
CA ASP A 373 -34.91 -0.84 -6.07
C ASP A 373 -36.38 -1.23 -5.74
N SER A 374 -36.60 -2.45 -5.24
CA SER A 374 -37.94 -2.89 -4.85
C SER A 374 -38.55 -2.11 -3.68
N GLY A 375 -37.73 -1.42 -2.90
CA GLY A 375 -38.15 -0.52 -1.81
C GLY A 375 -38.47 0.89 -2.28
N GLY A 376 -38.11 1.25 -3.52
CA GLY A 376 -38.29 2.59 -4.06
C GLY A 376 -37.08 3.51 -3.85
N GLU A 377 -35.94 2.97 -3.41
CA GLU A 377 -34.71 3.73 -3.17
C GLU A 377 -33.80 3.74 -4.42
N PRO A 378 -33.03 4.81 -4.67
CA PRO A 378 -32.06 4.88 -5.77
C PRO A 378 -31.06 3.70 -5.73
N PHE A 379 -30.98 2.93 -6.82
CA PHE A 379 -30.09 1.77 -6.88
C PHE A 379 -28.65 2.16 -7.23
N LEU A 380 -27.76 2.10 -6.25
CA LEU A 380 -26.31 2.20 -6.39
C LEU A 380 -25.63 1.02 -5.70
N GLU A 381 -24.44 0.65 -6.17
CA GLU A 381 -23.61 -0.42 -5.62
C GLU A 381 -22.42 0.20 -4.88
N VAL A 382 -22.16 -0.24 -3.65
CA VAL A 382 -21.02 0.21 -2.87
C VAL A 382 -19.75 -0.46 -3.39
N HIS A 383 -18.81 0.35 -3.86
CA HIS A 383 -17.52 -0.04 -4.40
C HIS A 383 -16.42 0.36 -3.43
N HIS A 384 -15.49 -0.55 -3.14
CA HIS A 384 -14.31 -0.21 -2.35
C HIS A 384 -13.25 0.38 -3.27
N LEU A 385 -12.80 1.60 -2.98
CA LEU A 385 -11.81 2.33 -3.78
C LEU A 385 -10.51 1.55 -3.91
N THR A 386 -10.00 0.99 -2.82
CA THR A 386 -9.10 -0.17 -2.91
C THR A 386 -9.97 -1.41 -2.79
N ARG A 387 -9.96 -2.32 -3.78
CA ARG A 387 -10.91 -3.44 -3.81
C ARG A 387 -10.70 -4.35 -2.60
N ARG A 388 -11.76 -4.93 -2.03
CA ARG A 388 -11.64 -5.91 -0.92
C ARG A 388 -10.80 -7.16 -1.26
N SER A 389 -10.75 -7.54 -2.54
CA SER A 389 -9.87 -8.60 -3.08
C SER A 389 -8.46 -8.12 -3.43
N ASP A 390 -8.24 -6.80 -3.38
CA ASP A 390 -7.01 -6.11 -3.80
C ASP A 390 -6.51 -5.16 -2.67
N GLY A 391 -6.94 -5.35 -1.42
CA GLY A 391 -6.44 -4.57 -0.26
C GLY A 391 -7.40 -3.57 0.36
N GLY A 392 -8.71 -3.74 0.20
CA GLY A 392 -9.72 -2.77 0.60
C GLY A 392 -10.34 -3.00 1.99
N PRO A 393 -10.00 -2.22 3.01
CA PRO A 393 -10.73 -2.25 4.28
C PRO A 393 -12.15 -1.71 4.11
N ASP A 394 -13.08 -2.25 4.90
CA ASP A 394 -14.47 -1.77 4.98
C ASP A 394 -14.58 -0.45 5.76
N ASP A 395 -13.86 0.57 5.33
CA ASP A 395 -13.77 1.87 5.98
C ASP A 395 -14.61 2.90 5.20
N PRO A 396 -15.33 3.82 5.89
CA PRO A 396 -16.10 4.87 5.21
C PRO A 396 -15.26 5.74 4.27
N ASP A 397 -13.93 5.84 4.49
CA ASP A 397 -13.00 6.56 3.63
C ASP A 397 -12.55 5.77 2.39
N ASN A 398 -12.84 4.47 2.36
CA ASN A 398 -12.43 3.55 1.29
C ASN A 398 -13.63 3.04 0.48
N VAL A 399 -14.82 3.62 0.62
CA VAL A 399 -16.02 3.20 -0.12
C VAL A 399 -16.68 4.37 -0.83
N ILE A 400 -17.27 4.09 -1.99
CA ILE A 400 -18.09 5.03 -2.77
C ILE A 400 -19.31 4.28 -3.34
N ALA A 401 -20.37 4.99 -3.72
CA ALA A 401 -21.53 4.42 -4.39
C ALA A 401 -21.48 4.68 -5.91
N LEU A 402 -21.55 3.61 -6.69
CA LEU A 402 -21.47 3.62 -8.15
C LEU A 402 -22.75 3.06 -8.78
N CYS A 403 -23.14 3.55 -9.95
CA CYS A 403 -24.16 2.86 -10.74
C CYS A 403 -23.60 1.53 -11.30
N PRO A 404 -24.45 0.56 -11.67
CA PRO A 404 -24.01 -0.75 -12.16
C PRO A 404 -23.04 -0.70 -13.35
N ASN A 405 -23.17 0.32 -14.21
CA ASN A 405 -22.27 0.50 -15.35
C ASN A 405 -20.88 0.97 -14.90
N CYS A 406 -20.81 1.94 -13.99
CA CYS A 406 -19.55 2.43 -13.44
C CYS A 406 -18.85 1.36 -12.60
N HIS A 407 -19.60 0.67 -11.73
CA HIS A 407 -19.07 -0.41 -10.91
C HIS A 407 -18.49 -1.53 -11.79
N ARG A 408 -19.24 -2.00 -12.79
CA ARG A 408 -18.74 -2.99 -13.74
C ARG A 408 -17.57 -2.48 -14.59
N ARG A 409 -17.51 -1.18 -14.95
CA ARG A 409 -16.35 -0.58 -15.64
C ARG A 409 -15.08 -0.66 -14.78
N VAL A 410 -15.18 -0.47 -13.46
CA VAL A 410 -14.01 -0.60 -12.58
C VAL A 410 -13.44 -2.02 -12.59
N HIS A 411 -14.30 -3.05 -12.60
CA HIS A 411 -13.86 -4.44 -12.53
C HIS A 411 -13.55 -5.07 -13.89
N GLU A 412 -14.37 -4.79 -14.91
CA GLU A 412 -14.34 -5.47 -16.20
C GLU A 412 -13.87 -4.55 -17.35
N GLY A 413 -13.77 -3.25 -17.10
CA GLY A 413 -13.38 -2.26 -18.10
C GLY A 413 -11.91 -2.35 -18.43
N ARG A 414 -11.57 -2.20 -19.71
CA ARG A 414 -10.17 -2.09 -20.16
C ARG A 414 -9.43 -0.92 -19.49
N ASP A 415 -10.17 0.13 -19.13
CA ASP A 415 -9.69 1.31 -18.42
C ASP A 415 -10.07 1.31 -16.93
N GLY A 416 -10.44 0.16 -16.36
CA GLY A 416 -10.95 0.02 -14.99
C GLY A 416 -9.98 0.56 -13.94
N ASP A 417 -8.69 0.23 -14.03
CA ASP A 417 -7.67 0.72 -13.09
C ASP A 417 -7.48 2.23 -13.15
N ALA A 418 -7.46 2.80 -14.36
CA ALA A 418 -7.35 4.24 -14.56
C ALA A 418 -8.60 4.97 -14.07
N PHE A 419 -9.78 4.38 -14.30
CA PHE A 419 -11.04 4.90 -13.79
C PHE A 419 -11.07 4.86 -12.26
N ASN A 420 -10.68 3.75 -11.63
CA ASN A 420 -10.66 3.61 -10.17
C ASN A 420 -9.68 4.59 -9.49
N ARG A 421 -8.53 4.86 -10.12
CA ARG A 421 -7.59 5.89 -9.63
C ARG A 421 -8.19 7.28 -9.65
N LYS A 422 -8.88 7.62 -10.76
CA LYS A 422 -9.62 8.88 -10.85
C LYS A 422 -10.65 8.99 -9.72
N LEU A 423 -11.36 7.90 -9.39
CA LEU A 423 -12.32 7.87 -8.27
C LEU A 423 -11.63 8.10 -6.92
N LYS A 424 -10.46 7.49 -6.70
CA LYS A 424 -9.64 7.73 -5.49
C LYS A 424 -9.25 9.20 -5.34
N GLU A 425 -8.79 9.83 -6.42
CA GLU A 425 -8.41 11.24 -6.44
C GLU A 425 -9.62 12.15 -6.22
N GLU A 426 -10.76 11.85 -6.84
CA GLU A 426 -12.00 12.62 -6.66
C GLU A 426 -12.50 12.53 -5.22
N GLU A 427 -12.45 11.34 -4.60
CA GLU A 427 -12.86 11.17 -3.20
C GLU A 427 -11.89 11.83 -2.22
N ALA A 428 -10.58 11.75 -2.47
CA ALA A 428 -9.58 12.44 -1.65
C ALA A 428 -9.72 13.98 -1.69
N ASN A 429 -10.27 14.53 -2.78
CA ASN A 429 -10.51 15.96 -2.96
C ASN A 429 -11.95 16.39 -2.66
N ARG A 430 -12.83 15.48 -2.25
CA ARG A 430 -14.23 15.80 -1.93
C ARG A 430 -14.26 16.58 -0.61
N ASP A 431 -14.70 17.83 -0.64
CA ASP A 431 -14.98 18.60 0.57
C ASP A 431 -16.03 17.84 1.39
N ARG A 432 -15.66 17.48 2.63
CA ARG A 432 -16.51 16.74 3.58
C ARG A 432 -17.32 17.68 4.45
#